data_AF-A0A9P8IAA3-F1
#
_entry.id   AF-A0A9P8IAA3-F1
#
_cell.length_a   1.000
_cell.length_b   1.000
_cell.length_c   1.000
_cell.angle_alpha   90.00
_cell.angle_beta   90.00
_cell.angle_gamma   90.00
#
_symmetry.space_group_name_H-M   'P 1'
#
loop_
_entity.id
_entity.type
_entity.pdbx_description
1 polymer ?
#
loop_
_entity_poly.entity_id
_entity_poly.type
_entity_poly.pdbx_seq_one_letter_code
_entity_poly.pdbx_strand_id
1 'polypeptide(L)'
;MANHLLRADGLVFRPAGSMADVPRDLIEQIKRLEELFTVDTAKLKRITDHFVSELEKGEKSDFDIIQSKYRMPEELKTGNAEDLWEYIADCLQQFVEYNHEGDTNTLPLGFTFSYPATQDYIDHGILQRWTKGFDIEGVEGHDVVPMLEAAIAKRNLPIKVAALINDTTGTLIASAYTDLTTKIGCIFGTGCNAAYMENVGSIPKLAHMNLDPNMLMVINCEWGAFDNEHVMLPRTTYDAKIDQDSPRPGQQAFEKMVAGLYLGEIFRLVLTDLHENKDVCIFEGQNIDRLRKPYSIDSSFLSSIEE
;
A
#
# COMPACT_ATOMS: atom_id res chain seq x y z
N MET A 1 -21.57 -41.72 -10.52
CA MET A 1 -22.61 -40.77 -10.96
C MET A 1 -22.08 -39.36 -10.75
N ALA A 2 -22.54 -38.38 -11.55
CA ALA A 2 -22.36 -36.94 -11.35
C ALA A 2 -20.98 -36.46 -10.87
N ASN A 3 -20.02 -36.32 -11.80
CA ASN A 3 -18.83 -35.49 -11.59
C ASN A 3 -19.09 -34.13 -12.24
N HIS A 4 -19.63 -33.17 -11.47
CA HIS A 4 -20.06 -31.84 -11.89
C HIS A 4 -20.03 -30.91 -10.64
N LEU A 5 -19.55 -29.66 -10.66
CA LEU A 5 -19.01 -28.85 -11.76
C LEU A 5 -17.72 -28.13 -11.31
N LEU A 6 -16.78 -27.96 -12.23
CA LEU A 6 -15.98 -26.74 -12.31
C LEU A 6 -16.46 -25.98 -13.55
N ARG A 7 -17.05 -24.80 -13.35
CA ARG A 7 -17.40 -23.84 -14.40
C ARG A 7 -16.82 -22.49 -14.01
N ALA A 8 -15.96 -21.94 -14.85
CA ALA A 8 -15.49 -20.56 -14.75
C ALA A 8 -16.53 -19.61 -15.38
N ASP A 9 -17.76 -19.65 -14.87
CA ASP A 9 -18.88 -18.79 -15.27
C ASP A 9 -19.27 -17.91 -14.07
N GLY A 10 -18.39 -16.97 -13.70
CA GLY A 10 -18.43 -16.26 -12.41
C GLY A 10 -18.45 -14.73 -12.47
N LEU A 11 -18.37 -14.12 -13.66
CA LEU A 11 -18.65 -12.69 -13.82
C LEU A 11 -20.16 -12.47 -13.76
N VAL A 12 -20.67 -12.23 -12.55
CA VAL A 12 -22.04 -11.76 -12.34
C VAL A 12 -22.15 -10.37 -12.97
N PHE A 13 -22.79 -10.30 -14.13
CA PHE A 13 -23.25 -9.03 -14.68
C PHE A 13 -24.27 -8.44 -13.70
N ARG A 14 -23.83 -7.49 -12.87
CA ARG A 14 -24.72 -6.65 -12.08
C ARG A 14 -25.76 -6.01 -13.02
N PRO A 15 -27.04 -5.90 -12.63
CA PRO A 15 -28.03 -5.22 -13.45
C PRO A 15 -27.57 -3.78 -13.74
N ALA A 16 -27.57 -3.37 -15.01
CA ALA A 16 -27.36 -1.97 -15.34
C ALA A 16 -28.50 -1.14 -14.72
N GLY A 17 -28.17 -0.25 -13.79
CA GLY A 17 -29.14 0.61 -13.13
C GLY A 17 -29.94 1.43 -14.14
N SER A 18 -31.27 1.36 -14.07
CA SER A 18 -32.12 2.12 -15.00
C SER A 18 -32.06 3.61 -14.69
N MET A 19 -31.34 4.36 -15.52
CA MET A 19 -31.27 5.83 -15.43
C MET A 19 -32.57 6.53 -15.88
N ALA A 20 -33.65 5.79 -16.17
CA ALA A 20 -34.88 6.34 -16.75
C ALA A 20 -35.62 7.32 -15.83
N ASP A 21 -35.56 7.12 -14.52
CA ASP A 21 -36.24 7.93 -13.50
C ASP A 21 -35.32 9.00 -12.86
N VAL A 22 -34.10 9.15 -13.36
CA VAL A 22 -33.10 10.08 -12.82
C VAL A 22 -33.32 11.50 -13.39
N PRO A 23 -33.31 12.57 -12.55
CA PRO A 23 -33.41 13.96 -13.02
C PRO A 23 -32.35 14.31 -14.07
N ARG A 24 -32.69 15.20 -15.02
CA ARG A 24 -31.82 15.51 -16.18
C ARG A 24 -30.54 16.22 -15.79
N ASP A 25 -30.64 17.13 -14.83
CA ASP A 25 -29.55 17.81 -14.13
C ASP A 25 -28.56 16.80 -13.53
N LEU A 26 -29.07 15.81 -12.81
CA LEU A 26 -28.25 14.75 -12.22
C LEU A 26 -27.65 13.82 -13.29
N ILE A 27 -28.37 13.50 -14.37
CA ILE A 27 -27.82 12.77 -15.54
C ILE A 27 -26.67 13.56 -16.20
N GLU A 28 -26.78 14.89 -16.30
CA GLU A 28 -25.73 15.73 -16.87
C GLU A 28 -24.47 15.75 -15.99
N GLN A 29 -24.63 15.81 -14.65
CA GLN A 29 -23.50 15.65 -13.74
C GLN A 29 -22.92 14.24 -13.74
N ILE A 30 -23.74 13.18 -13.83
CA ILE A 30 -23.25 11.80 -13.96
C ILE A 30 -22.34 11.67 -15.19
N LYS A 31 -22.74 12.23 -16.34
CA LYS A 31 -21.89 12.25 -17.55
C LYS A 31 -20.61 13.04 -17.39
N ARG A 32 -20.66 14.21 -16.74
CA ARG A 32 -19.45 14.99 -16.39
C ARG A 32 -18.50 14.16 -15.50
N LEU A 33 -19.03 13.35 -14.58
CA LEU A 33 -18.22 12.47 -13.73
C LEU A 33 -17.69 11.26 -14.50
N GLU A 34 -18.47 10.67 -15.40
CA GLU A 34 -18.02 9.64 -16.35
C GLU A 34 -16.85 10.18 -17.19
N GLU A 35 -16.95 11.39 -17.76
CA GLU A 35 -15.89 12.04 -18.53
C GLU A 35 -14.64 12.38 -17.70
N LEU A 36 -14.79 12.72 -16.42
CA LEU A 36 -13.67 13.04 -15.51
C LEU A 36 -12.91 11.81 -15.02
N PHE A 37 -13.59 10.71 -14.73
CA PHE A 37 -13.00 9.51 -14.11
C PHE A 37 -12.74 8.35 -15.08
N THR A 38 -13.25 8.39 -16.32
CA THR A 38 -12.97 7.34 -17.31
C THR A 38 -11.56 7.47 -17.89
N VAL A 39 -10.69 6.50 -17.61
CA VAL A 39 -9.39 6.36 -18.28
C VAL A 39 -9.56 5.52 -19.54
N ASP A 40 -9.46 6.14 -20.71
CA ASP A 40 -9.60 5.43 -21.99
C ASP A 40 -8.43 4.45 -22.27
N THR A 41 -8.65 3.45 -23.12
CA THR A 41 -7.65 2.40 -23.40
C THR A 41 -6.35 2.92 -24.01
N ALA A 42 -6.37 4.01 -24.79
CA ALA A 42 -5.15 4.62 -25.33
C ALA A 42 -4.43 5.49 -24.29
N LYS A 43 -5.15 6.16 -23.38
CA LYS A 43 -4.56 6.83 -22.21
C LYS A 43 -3.93 5.81 -21.25
N LEU A 44 -4.65 4.73 -20.93
CA LEU A 44 -4.13 3.61 -20.12
C LEU A 44 -2.91 2.99 -20.81
N LYS A 45 -2.98 2.69 -22.12
CA LYS A 45 -1.82 2.15 -22.85
C LYS A 45 -0.62 3.10 -22.79
N ARG A 46 -0.77 4.42 -22.85
CA ARG A 46 0.36 5.35 -22.69
C ARG A 46 0.97 5.32 -21.28
N ILE A 47 0.16 5.15 -20.25
CA ILE A 47 0.62 4.97 -18.86
C ILE A 47 1.37 3.64 -18.75
N THR A 48 0.78 2.55 -19.26
CA THR A 48 1.39 1.21 -19.25
C THR A 48 2.64 1.11 -20.12
N ASP A 49 2.69 1.74 -21.30
CA ASP A 49 3.87 1.77 -22.18
C ASP A 49 5.06 2.47 -21.50
N HIS A 50 4.79 3.48 -20.67
CA HIS A 50 5.80 4.15 -19.85
C HIS A 50 6.20 3.33 -18.62
N PHE A 51 5.31 2.46 -18.13
CA PHE A 51 5.54 1.62 -16.95
C PHE A 51 6.22 0.26 -17.28
N VAL A 52 5.97 -0.28 -18.48
CA VAL A 52 6.39 -1.61 -18.94
C VAL A 52 7.65 -1.53 -19.83
N SER A 53 8.34 -0.39 -19.87
CA SER A 53 9.78 -0.37 -20.21
C SER A 53 10.60 -1.20 -19.21
N GLU A 54 10.04 -1.42 -18.03
CA GLU A 54 10.58 -2.24 -16.96
C GLU A 54 9.91 -3.66 -16.94
N LEU A 55 10.71 -4.75 -17.04
CA LEU A 55 10.72 -5.98 -16.16
C LEU A 55 10.29 -7.41 -16.58
N GLU A 56 11.13 -8.41 -16.17
CA GLU A 56 10.95 -9.89 -16.11
C GLU A 56 11.94 -10.60 -15.11
N LYS A 57 11.77 -11.77 -14.41
CA LYS A 57 10.67 -12.76 -14.09
C LYS A 57 11.05 -13.90 -13.05
N GLY A 58 10.48 -13.99 -11.82
CA GLY A 58 10.18 -15.23 -11.00
C GLY A 58 11.32 -16.12 -10.35
N GLU A 59 11.20 -17.40 -9.86
CA GLU A 59 10.14 -18.48 -9.85
C GLU A 59 10.22 -19.65 -8.74
N LYS A 60 9.13 -19.95 -7.97
CA LYS A 60 8.55 -21.13 -7.15
C LYS A 60 9.21 -22.13 -6.13
N SER A 61 8.51 -22.34 -4.98
CA SER A 61 8.16 -23.60 -4.22
C SER A 61 7.04 -23.36 -3.12
N ASP A 62 6.44 -24.35 -2.43
CA ASP A 62 5.30 -24.13 -1.46
C ASP A 62 5.61 -24.40 0.04
N PHE A 63 4.87 -23.81 1.01
CA PHE A 63 5.07 -24.01 2.48
C PHE A 63 3.88 -23.63 3.40
N ASP A 64 3.90 -24.10 4.66
CA ASP A 64 2.92 -23.82 5.75
C ASP A 64 3.40 -22.71 6.72
N ILE A 65 2.47 -22.03 7.42
CA ILE A 65 2.74 -20.86 8.28
C ILE A 65 2.05 -20.93 9.65
N ILE A 66 2.80 -20.65 10.73
CA ILE A 66 2.29 -20.34 12.08
C ILE A 66 2.40 -18.83 12.31
N GLN A 67 1.37 -18.17 12.88
CA GLN A 67 1.35 -16.72 13.10
C GLN A 67 0.59 -16.32 14.37
N SER A 68 0.92 -15.16 14.92
CA SER A 68 0.15 -14.46 15.97
C SER A 68 -0.01 -12.99 15.59
N LYS A 69 -1.04 -12.30 16.12
CA LYS A 69 -1.34 -10.90 15.81
C LYS A 69 -1.53 -10.09 17.08
N TYR A 70 -0.76 -9.03 17.21
CA TYR A 70 -0.76 -8.13 18.37
C TYR A 70 -1.32 -6.76 17.96
N ARG A 71 -2.23 -6.18 18.75
CA ARG A 71 -2.77 -4.85 18.50
C ARG A 71 -1.92 -3.80 19.21
N MET A 72 -1.09 -3.09 18.45
CA MET A 72 -0.33 -1.95 18.97
C MET A 72 -1.26 -0.89 19.56
N PRO A 73 -0.94 -0.32 20.75
CA PRO A 73 -1.58 0.90 21.26
C PRO A 73 -1.41 2.06 20.27
N GLU A 74 -2.38 2.97 20.22
CA GLU A 74 -2.33 4.13 19.31
C GLU A 74 -1.30 5.17 19.79
N GLU A 75 -1.12 5.24 21.11
CA GLU A 75 -0.21 6.12 21.84
C GLU A 75 1.26 5.89 21.44
N LEU A 76 1.63 4.68 20.99
CA LEU A 76 2.99 4.38 20.53
C LEU A 76 3.32 5.04 19.18
N LYS A 77 2.33 5.42 18.36
CA LYS A 77 2.56 6.09 17.07
C LYS A 77 3.16 7.49 17.22
N THR A 78 2.91 8.14 18.36
CA THR A 78 3.47 9.45 18.74
C THR A 78 4.18 9.35 20.10
N GLY A 79 4.74 8.17 20.40
CA GLY A 79 5.49 7.89 21.62
C GLY A 79 6.97 8.25 21.47
N ASN A 80 7.80 7.67 22.33
CA ASN A 80 9.25 7.68 22.14
C ASN A 80 9.71 6.38 21.46
N ALA A 81 10.94 6.38 20.92
CA ALA A 81 11.49 5.23 20.21
C ALA A 81 11.66 3.97 21.10
N GLU A 82 12.01 4.13 22.38
CA GLU A 82 12.21 3.01 23.30
C GLU A 82 10.91 2.24 23.52
N ASP A 83 9.80 2.94 23.82
CA ASP A 83 8.47 2.32 24.01
C ASP A 83 8.03 1.44 22.81
N LEU A 84 8.32 1.88 21.57
CA LEU A 84 8.01 1.12 20.36
C LEU A 84 8.81 -0.19 20.29
N TRP A 85 10.13 -0.11 20.47
CA TRP A 85 11.00 -1.29 20.34
C TRP A 85 10.84 -2.26 21.52
N GLU A 86 10.60 -1.74 22.73
CA GLU A 86 10.21 -2.50 23.92
C GLU A 86 8.92 -3.31 23.64
N TYR A 87 7.86 -2.66 23.15
CA TYR A 87 6.58 -3.31 22.84
C TYR A 87 6.73 -4.42 21.77
N ILE A 88 7.51 -4.17 20.71
CA ILE A 88 7.77 -5.19 19.67
C ILE A 88 8.53 -6.37 20.25
N ALA A 89 9.54 -6.13 21.11
CA ALA A 89 10.31 -7.20 21.74
C ALA A 89 9.46 -8.02 22.75
N ASP A 90 8.53 -7.39 23.47
CA ASP A 90 7.58 -8.09 24.35
C ASP A 90 6.59 -8.98 23.57
N CYS A 91 6.20 -8.56 22.36
CA CYS A 91 5.40 -9.40 21.44
C CYS A 91 6.22 -10.59 20.90
N LEU A 92 7.49 -10.37 20.55
CA LEU A 92 8.40 -11.44 20.12
C LEU A 92 8.65 -12.45 21.24
N GLN A 93 8.80 -12.00 22.49
CA GLN A 93 8.93 -12.87 23.67
C GLN A 93 7.72 -13.80 23.78
N GLN A 94 6.50 -13.25 23.80
CA GLN A 94 5.27 -14.04 23.90
C GLN A 94 5.12 -15.07 22.76
N PHE A 95 5.57 -14.73 21.54
CA PHE A 95 5.54 -15.66 20.41
C PHE A 95 6.54 -16.81 20.58
N VAL A 96 7.79 -16.51 20.99
CA VAL A 96 8.83 -17.53 21.22
C VAL A 96 8.47 -18.44 22.39
N GLU A 97 8.01 -17.89 23.51
CA GLU A 97 7.59 -18.66 24.69
C GLU A 97 6.43 -19.62 24.38
N TYR A 98 5.49 -19.24 23.51
CA TYR A 98 4.33 -20.08 23.17
C TYR A 98 4.60 -21.12 22.07
N ASN A 99 5.49 -20.84 21.10
CA ASN A 99 5.68 -21.69 19.91
C ASN A 99 7.04 -22.43 19.87
N HIS A 100 8.02 -21.98 20.66
CA HIS A 100 9.41 -22.46 20.65
C HIS A 100 9.92 -22.77 22.08
N GLU A 101 9.05 -23.16 23.02
CA GLU A 101 9.43 -23.47 24.40
C GLU A 101 10.54 -24.55 24.45
N GLY A 102 11.69 -24.19 25.05
CA GLY A 102 12.84 -25.07 25.19
C GLY A 102 13.74 -25.17 23.94
N ASP A 103 13.43 -24.47 22.84
CA ASP A 103 14.38 -24.31 21.74
C ASP A 103 15.54 -23.40 22.18
N THR A 104 16.74 -23.71 21.72
CA THR A 104 17.98 -22.97 22.00
C THR A 104 18.72 -22.55 20.73
N ASN A 105 18.18 -22.86 19.55
CA ASN A 105 18.69 -22.38 18.28
C ASN A 105 18.40 -20.87 18.13
N THR A 106 19.34 -20.13 17.53
CA THR A 106 19.10 -18.72 17.19
C THR A 106 18.14 -18.63 16.00
N LEU A 107 16.97 -18.05 16.22
CA LEU A 107 15.92 -17.84 15.23
C LEU A 107 16.28 -16.63 14.33
N PRO A 108 16.40 -16.81 13.00
CA PRO A 108 16.60 -15.69 12.08
C PRO A 108 15.28 -14.94 11.85
N LEU A 109 15.24 -13.65 12.17
CA LEU A 109 14.08 -12.79 11.95
C LEU A 109 14.20 -12.04 10.62
N GLY A 110 13.17 -12.17 9.77
CA GLY A 110 12.90 -11.22 8.70
C GLY A 110 11.99 -10.10 9.23
N PHE A 111 12.53 -8.89 9.36
CA PHE A 111 11.79 -7.73 9.86
C PHE A 111 11.14 -6.97 8.69
N THR A 112 9.85 -7.20 8.47
CA THR A 112 9.06 -6.42 7.52
C THR A 112 8.78 -5.03 8.10
N PHE A 113 9.45 -4.01 7.57
CA PHE A 113 9.36 -2.62 8.02
C PHE A 113 8.81 -1.73 6.89
N SER A 114 7.49 -1.57 6.89
CA SER A 114 6.71 -0.94 5.81
C SER A 114 6.80 0.59 5.71
N TYR A 115 8.00 1.16 5.79
CA TYR A 115 8.26 2.59 5.72
C TYR A 115 9.41 2.88 4.73
N PRO A 116 9.47 4.08 4.12
CA PRO A 116 10.59 4.46 3.27
C PRO A 116 11.92 4.38 4.03
N ALA A 117 12.78 3.46 3.63
CA ALA A 117 14.09 3.22 4.23
C ALA A 117 15.18 3.19 3.15
N THR A 118 16.43 3.45 3.55
CA THR A 118 17.62 3.25 2.71
C THR A 118 18.47 2.15 3.30
N GLN A 119 18.93 1.25 2.43
CA GLN A 119 19.62 0.01 2.80
C GLN A 119 20.85 -0.16 1.90
N ASP A 120 22.04 -0.17 2.48
CA ASP A 120 23.27 -0.59 1.80
C ASP A 120 23.49 -2.12 1.91
N TYR A 121 22.86 -2.74 2.92
CA TYR A 121 22.88 -4.18 3.21
C TYR A 121 21.49 -4.65 3.62
N ILE A 122 21.17 -5.93 3.39
CA ILE A 122 19.83 -6.49 3.62
C ILE A 122 19.41 -6.48 5.10
N ASP A 123 20.36 -6.54 6.03
CA ASP A 123 20.18 -6.59 7.49
C ASP A 123 20.26 -5.20 8.16
N HIS A 124 20.22 -4.12 7.37
CA HIS A 124 20.29 -2.73 7.82
C HIS A 124 19.11 -1.93 7.23
N GLY A 125 18.63 -0.88 7.89
CA GLY A 125 17.56 -0.03 7.36
C GLY A 125 17.45 1.35 7.99
N ILE A 126 17.99 2.37 7.32
CA ILE A 126 17.93 3.77 7.74
C ILE A 126 16.56 4.36 7.36
N LEU A 127 15.69 4.59 8.35
CA LEU A 127 14.37 5.21 8.13
C LEU A 127 14.53 6.60 7.52
N GLN A 128 13.94 6.83 6.35
CA GLN A 128 14.01 8.11 5.64
C GLN A 128 12.92 9.09 6.09
N ARG A 129 11.74 8.58 6.42
CA ARG A 129 10.61 9.34 6.99
C ARG A 129 9.48 8.41 7.43
N TRP A 130 8.82 8.73 8.54
CA TRP A 130 7.57 8.10 8.93
C TRP A 130 6.45 8.37 7.94
N THR A 131 5.47 7.45 7.91
CA THR A 131 4.23 7.53 7.13
C THR A 131 3.09 6.93 7.98
N LYS A 132 1.88 6.79 7.41
CA LYS A 132 0.77 6.02 8.02
C LYS A 132 0.35 6.48 9.44
N GLY A 133 0.61 7.73 9.79
CA GLY A 133 0.24 8.34 11.08
C GLY A 133 1.26 8.12 12.21
N PHE A 134 2.47 7.64 11.92
CA PHE A 134 3.58 7.60 12.87
C PHE A 134 4.33 8.94 12.87
N ASP A 135 4.80 9.37 14.04
CA ASP A 135 5.59 10.58 14.29
C ASP A 135 6.41 10.36 15.58
N ILE A 136 7.52 9.62 15.46
CA ILE A 136 8.35 9.20 16.60
C ILE A 136 9.76 9.81 16.44
N GLU A 137 10.12 10.70 17.36
CA GLU A 137 11.42 11.38 17.40
C GLU A 137 12.58 10.39 17.62
N GLY A 138 13.73 10.68 17.00
CA GLY A 138 14.96 9.89 17.16
C GLY A 138 15.06 8.63 16.30
N VAL A 139 14.06 8.32 15.46
CA VAL A 139 14.11 7.17 14.55
C VAL A 139 14.38 7.57 13.09
N GLU A 140 13.84 8.70 12.62
CA GLU A 140 14.16 9.22 11.28
C GLU A 140 15.67 9.54 11.17
N GLY A 141 16.28 9.19 10.04
CA GLY A 141 17.72 9.33 9.79
C GLY A 141 18.60 8.26 10.46
N HIS A 142 18.02 7.29 11.18
CA HIS A 142 18.76 6.26 11.92
C HIS A 142 18.41 4.85 11.44
N ASP A 143 19.35 3.91 11.62
CA ASP A 143 19.11 2.48 11.36
C ASP A 143 18.25 1.87 12.47
N VAL A 144 17.12 1.27 12.08
CA VAL A 144 16.16 0.67 13.01
C VAL A 144 16.54 -0.74 13.47
N VAL A 145 17.41 -1.45 12.74
CA VAL A 145 17.77 -2.84 13.10
C VAL A 145 18.54 -2.89 14.44
N PRO A 146 19.58 -2.08 14.67
CA PRO A 146 20.26 -2.04 15.98
C PRO A 146 19.34 -1.64 17.14
N MET A 147 18.29 -0.84 16.89
CA MET A 147 17.33 -0.44 17.93
C MET A 147 16.45 -1.63 18.34
N LEU A 148 15.91 -2.37 17.37
CA LEU A 148 15.15 -3.58 17.62
C LEU A 148 16.02 -4.67 18.28
N GLU A 149 17.25 -4.86 17.82
CA GLU A 149 18.17 -5.85 18.43
C GLU A 149 18.54 -5.50 19.87
N ALA A 150 18.70 -4.21 20.20
CA ALA A 150 18.90 -3.79 21.59
C ALA A 150 17.68 -4.12 22.47
N ALA A 151 16.45 -3.92 21.98
CA ALA A 151 15.24 -4.28 22.71
C ALA A 151 15.07 -5.80 22.88
N ILE A 152 15.35 -6.58 21.83
CA ILE A 152 15.39 -8.06 21.85
C ILE A 152 16.43 -8.56 22.88
N ALA A 153 17.63 -7.98 22.89
CA ALA A 153 18.71 -8.37 23.78
C ALA A 153 18.36 -8.14 25.27
N LYS A 154 17.62 -7.06 25.60
CA LYS A 154 17.11 -6.83 26.98
C LYS A 154 16.25 -8.00 27.49
N ARG A 155 15.53 -8.71 26.61
CA ARG A 155 14.69 -9.88 26.94
C ARG A 155 15.45 -11.22 26.89
N ASN A 156 16.72 -11.23 26.48
CA ASN A 156 17.55 -12.42 26.27
C ASN A 156 16.97 -13.42 25.25
N LEU A 157 16.17 -12.95 24.27
CA LEU A 157 15.56 -13.84 23.28
C LEU A 157 16.61 -14.39 22.31
N PRO A 158 16.52 -15.67 21.88
CA PRO A 158 17.43 -16.27 20.93
C PRO A 158 17.09 -15.85 19.49
N ILE A 159 17.02 -14.54 19.21
CA ILE A 159 16.65 -13.98 17.91
C ILE A 159 17.81 -13.15 17.34
N LYS A 160 18.08 -13.27 16.04
CA LYS A 160 18.97 -12.39 15.28
C LYS A 160 18.22 -11.84 14.07
N VAL A 161 18.25 -10.53 13.84
CA VAL A 161 17.70 -9.95 12.60
C VAL A 161 18.62 -10.35 11.44
N ALA A 162 18.04 -11.02 10.45
CA ALA A 162 18.74 -11.54 9.28
C ALA A 162 18.43 -10.74 8.00
N ALA A 163 17.31 -10.03 7.99
CA ALA A 163 16.91 -9.10 6.93
C ALA A 163 15.92 -8.07 7.47
N LEU A 164 15.98 -6.84 6.95
CA LEU A 164 14.90 -5.86 6.96
C LEU A 164 14.35 -5.71 5.54
N ILE A 165 13.04 -5.76 5.37
CA ILE A 165 12.38 -5.70 4.04
C ILE A 165 11.14 -4.81 4.05
N ASN A 166 10.79 -4.25 2.89
CA ASN A 166 9.49 -3.64 2.65
C ASN A 166 8.39 -4.73 2.56
N ASP A 167 7.14 -4.43 2.95
CA ASP A 167 6.02 -5.39 2.86
C ASP A 167 5.79 -5.94 1.46
N THR A 168 6.01 -5.12 0.44
CA THR A 168 5.78 -5.44 -0.95
C THR A 168 6.91 -6.31 -1.51
N THR A 169 8.15 -6.11 -1.02
CA THR A 169 9.25 -7.09 -1.19
C THR A 169 8.91 -8.42 -0.51
N GLY A 170 8.36 -8.39 0.71
CA GLY A 170 7.87 -9.58 1.40
C GLY A 170 6.78 -10.30 0.62
N THR A 171 5.81 -9.57 0.05
CA THR A 171 4.76 -10.11 -0.82
C THR A 171 5.35 -10.71 -2.09
N LEU A 172 6.27 -10.00 -2.79
CA LEU A 172 6.96 -10.55 -3.96
C LEU A 172 7.65 -11.85 -3.60
N ILE A 173 8.49 -11.89 -2.57
CA ILE A 173 9.31 -13.08 -2.26
C ILE A 173 8.48 -14.22 -1.68
N ALA A 174 7.48 -13.96 -0.84
CA ALA A 174 6.58 -15.01 -0.36
C ALA A 174 5.68 -15.57 -1.47
N SER A 175 5.20 -14.73 -2.40
CA SER A 175 4.41 -15.16 -3.56
C SER A 175 5.26 -15.66 -4.72
N ALA A 176 6.55 -15.35 -4.81
CA ALA A 176 7.49 -15.93 -5.75
C ALA A 176 8.12 -17.22 -5.21
N TYR A 177 8.13 -17.40 -3.88
CA TYR A 177 8.14 -18.71 -3.28
C TYR A 177 6.83 -19.41 -3.71
N THR A 178 5.62 -19.06 -3.25
CA THR A 178 4.44 -19.89 -3.60
C THR A 178 4.02 -19.91 -5.08
N ASP A 179 4.56 -19.09 -6.00
CA ASP A 179 4.35 -19.26 -7.45
C ASP A 179 5.52 -18.94 -8.42
N LEU A 180 5.67 -19.79 -9.45
CA LEU A 180 6.66 -19.61 -10.53
C LEU A 180 6.27 -18.35 -11.31
N THR A 181 4.95 -18.16 -11.49
CA THR A 181 4.42 -17.10 -12.35
C THR A 181 4.39 -15.71 -11.69
N THR A 182 4.69 -15.60 -10.39
CA THR A 182 4.81 -14.30 -9.70
C THR A 182 6.01 -13.51 -10.22
N LYS A 183 5.73 -12.41 -10.92
CA LYS A 183 6.75 -11.51 -11.50
C LYS A 183 6.84 -10.16 -10.78
N ILE A 184 5.74 -9.76 -10.16
CA ILE A 184 5.57 -8.53 -9.39
C ILE A 184 4.73 -8.88 -8.15
N GLY A 185 5.12 -8.39 -6.97
CA GLY A 185 4.26 -8.30 -5.79
C GLY A 185 3.67 -6.89 -5.71
N CYS A 186 2.37 -6.77 -5.49
CA CYS A 186 1.69 -5.48 -5.39
C CYS A 186 0.89 -5.37 -4.08
N ILE A 187 0.94 -4.20 -3.46
CA ILE A 187 0.07 -3.82 -2.34
C ILE A 187 -0.96 -2.80 -2.84
N PHE A 188 -2.24 -3.10 -2.60
CA PHE A 188 -3.36 -2.18 -2.77
C PHE A 188 -4.17 -2.20 -1.46
N GLY A 189 -4.14 -1.09 -0.71
CA GLY A 189 -4.80 -0.98 0.59
C GLY A 189 -4.86 0.47 1.05
N THR A 190 -4.48 0.76 2.30
CA THR A 190 -4.37 2.14 2.81
C THR A 190 -3.37 2.98 2.01
N GLY A 191 -2.33 2.36 1.48
CA GLY A 191 -1.41 2.91 0.48
C GLY A 191 -1.33 2.00 -0.76
N CYS A 192 -0.44 2.31 -1.70
CA CYS A 192 -0.15 1.41 -2.82
C CYS A 192 1.36 1.31 -3.10
N ASN A 193 1.81 0.10 -3.44
CA ASN A 193 3.21 -0.15 -3.80
C ASN A 193 3.37 -1.36 -4.74
N ALA A 194 4.53 -1.47 -5.40
CA ALA A 194 4.95 -2.65 -6.15
C ALA A 194 6.42 -3.02 -5.85
N ALA A 195 6.77 -4.28 -6.03
CA ALA A 195 8.13 -4.79 -5.99
C ALA A 195 8.32 -5.93 -7.00
N TYR A 196 9.53 -6.08 -7.53
CA TYR A 196 9.84 -6.98 -8.65
C TYR A 196 11.27 -7.53 -8.61
N MET A 197 11.59 -8.48 -9.50
CA MET A 197 12.97 -8.93 -9.77
C MET A 197 13.51 -8.26 -11.05
N GLU A 198 14.75 -7.78 -11.02
CA GLU A 198 15.45 -7.20 -12.19
C GLU A 198 16.94 -7.58 -12.18
N ASN A 199 17.54 -7.63 -13.37
CA ASN A 199 18.95 -7.89 -13.60
C ASN A 199 19.81 -6.69 -13.16
N VAL A 200 20.89 -6.89 -12.42
CA VAL A 200 21.75 -5.78 -11.95
C VAL A 200 22.35 -4.97 -13.13
N GLY A 201 22.51 -5.58 -14.31
CA GLY A 201 22.89 -4.86 -15.54
C GLY A 201 21.93 -3.75 -15.95
N SER A 202 20.64 -3.84 -15.57
CA SER A 202 19.60 -2.83 -15.78
C SER A 202 19.59 -1.73 -14.71
N ILE A 203 20.50 -1.76 -13.72
CA ILE A 203 20.49 -0.87 -12.56
C ILE A 203 21.77 0.02 -12.52
N PRO A 204 21.90 1.07 -13.37
CA PRO A 204 23.12 1.88 -13.47
C PRO A 204 23.65 2.46 -12.14
N LYS A 205 22.77 2.76 -11.18
CA LYS A 205 23.16 3.25 -9.85
C LYS A 205 24.07 2.27 -9.07
N LEU A 206 23.95 0.96 -9.32
CA LEU A 206 24.74 -0.09 -8.68
C LEU A 206 25.99 -0.50 -9.48
N ALA A 207 26.23 0.06 -10.67
CA ALA A 207 27.34 -0.33 -11.54
C ALA A 207 28.73 -0.25 -10.86
N HIS A 208 28.89 0.64 -9.89
CA HIS A 208 30.09 0.80 -9.08
C HIS A 208 30.42 -0.42 -8.18
N MET A 209 29.45 -1.30 -7.92
CA MET A 209 29.60 -2.49 -7.08
C MET A 209 30.24 -3.68 -7.82
N ASN A 210 30.31 -3.63 -9.17
CA ASN A 210 30.89 -4.69 -10.02
C ASN A 210 30.28 -6.10 -9.80
N LEU A 211 28.97 -6.16 -9.57
CA LEU A 211 28.19 -7.41 -9.50
C LEU A 211 28.00 -8.03 -10.91
N ASP A 212 27.62 -9.30 -10.97
CA ASP A 212 27.24 -9.97 -12.24
C ASP A 212 26.01 -9.26 -12.85
N PRO A 213 26.07 -8.78 -14.11
CA PRO A 213 24.94 -8.14 -14.77
C PRO A 213 23.66 -8.99 -14.83
N ASN A 214 23.78 -10.31 -14.78
CA ASN A 214 22.66 -11.28 -14.83
C ASN A 214 22.16 -11.68 -13.42
N MET A 215 22.77 -11.15 -12.36
CA MET A 215 22.27 -11.34 -11.00
C MET A 215 20.90 -10.67 -10.86
N LEU A 216 19.91 -11.40 -10.35
CA LEU A 216 18.61 -10.81 -10.03
C LEU A 216 18.67 -10.08 -8.67
N MET A 217 18.12 -8.87 -8.66
CA MET A 217 17.98 -7.98 -7.52
C MET A 217 16.50 -7.69 -7.31
N VAL A 218 16.04 -7.64 -6.05
CA VAL A 218 14.70 -7.11 -5.76
C VAL A 218 14.74 -5.60 -5.83
N ILE A 219 13.80 -5.01 -6.56
CA ILE A 219 13.49 -3.58 -6.40
C ILE A 219 12.15 -3.45 -5.69
N ASN A 220 12.14 -2.63 -4.65
CA ASN A 220 10.95 -1.96 -4.14
C ASN A 220 10.75 -0.66 -4.93
N CYS A 221 9.59 -0.46 -5.55
CA CYS A 221 9.33 0.70 -6.41
C CYS A 221 9.09 2.00 -5.63
N GLU A 222 8.45 1.90 -4.46
CA GLU A 222 7.78 3.04 -3.78
C GLU A 222 6.88 3.84 -4.76
N TRP A 223 6.12 3.12 -5.61
CA TRP A 223 5.50 3.68 -6.82
C TRP A 223 4.40 4.73 -6.55
N GLY A 224 3.99 4.91 -5.29
CA GLY A 224 3.00 5.91 -4.91
C GLY A 224 3.44 7.34 -5.27
N ALA A 225 4.76 7.56 -5.34
CA ALA A 225 5.39 8.81 -5.77
C ALA A 225 5.45 9.02 -7.31
N PHE A 226 4.88 8.12 -8.12
CA PHE A 226 4.84 8.28 -9.58
C PHE A 226 4.06 9.55 -9.98
N ASP A 227 4.63 10.32 -10.92
CA ASP A 227 4.06 11.54 -11.49
C ASP A 227 3.68 12.63 -10.46
N ASN A 228 4.52 12.84 -9.44
CA ASN A 228 4.47 14.04 -8.59
C ASN A 228 4.70 15.35 -9.38
N GLU A 229 5.21 15.23 -10.60
CA GLU A 229 5.37 16.29 -11.60
C GLU A 229 4.04 16.63 -12.31
N HIS A 230 3.03 15.76 -12.18
CA HIS A 230 1.66 15.91 -12.69
C HIS A 230 1.57 16.09 -14.21
N VAL A 231 2.36 15.31 -14.96
CA VAL A 231 2.45 15.34 -16.42
C VAL A 231 1.56 14.27 -17.07
N MET A 232 1.34 13.14 -16.40
CA MET A 232 0.76 11.93 -16.99
C MET A 232 -0.58 11.52 -16.36
N LEU A 233 -0.79 11.69 -15.07
CA LEU A 233 -1.99 11.24 -14.37
C LEU A 233 -3.22 12.12 -14.70
N PRO A 234 -4.42 11.54 -14.85
CA PRO A 234 -5.65 12.28 -15.15
C PRO A 234 -6.23 12.93 -13.88
N ARG A 235 -5.46 13.81 -13.23
CA ARG A 235 -5.85 14.45 -11.97
C ARG A 235 -7.06 15.37 -12.15
N THR A 236 -8.11 15.14 -11.37
CA THR A 236 -9.27 16.01 -11.26
C THR A 236 -9.04 17.16 -10.27
N THR A 237 -9.98 18.08 -10.17
CA THR A 237 -10.02 19.10 -9.10
C THR A 237 -10.15 18.49 -7.70
N TYR A 238 -10.71 17.28 -7.58
CA TYR A 238 -10.85 16.60 -6.28
C TYR A 238 -9.50 16.00 -5.86
N ASP A 239 -8.75 15.38 -6.78
CA ASP A 239 -7.38 14.91 -6.54
C ASP A 239 -6.42 16.06 -6.20
N ALA A 240 -6.62 17.23 -6.81
CA ALA A 240 -5.89 18.45 -6.46
C ALA A 240 -6.21 18.94 -5.05
N LYS A 241 -7.47 18.81 -4.60
CA LYS A 241 -7.91 19.22 -3.26
C LYS A 241 -7.41 18.27 -2.17
N ILE A 242 -7.49 16.95 -2.39
CA ILE A 242 -6.94 15.93 -1.48
C ILE A 242 -5.44 16.13 -1.29
N ASP A 243 -4.71 16.38 -2.38
CA ASP A 243 -3.27 16.63 -2.35
C ASP A 243 -2.94 17.91 -1.57
N GLN A 244 -3.64 19.01 -1.82
CA GLN A 244 -3.46 20.29 -1.11
C GLN A 244 -3.71 20.17 0.40
N ASP A 245 -4.73 19.43 0.81
CA ASP A 245 -5.11 19.28 2.23
C ASP A 245 -4.37 18.14 2.94
N SER A 246 -3.59 17.33 2.21
CA SER A 246 -2.81 16.23 2.77
C SER A 246 -1.63 16.71 3.63
N PRO A 247 -1.10 15.89 4.56
CA PRO A 247 0.10 16.24 5.34
C PRO A 247 1.37 16.47 4.53
N ARG A 248 1.42 16.03 3.26
CA ARG A 248 2.55 16.21 2.33
C ARG A 248 2.04 16.52 0.91
N PRO A 249 1.66 17.77 0.61
CA PRO A 249 1.23 18.17 -0.73
C PRO A 249 2.35 18.04 -1.77
N GLY A 250 2.02 17.68 -3.01
CA GLY A 250 2.99 17.46 -4.10
C GLY A 250 3.84 16.18 -3.93
N GLN A 251 3.43 15.26 -3.06
CA GLN A 251 4.04 13.94 -2.88
C GLN A 251 2.96 12.85 -2.96
N GLN A 252 3.35 11.63 -3.27
CA GLN A 252 2.45 10.46 -3.34
C GLN A 252 1.29 10.65 -4.36
N ALA A 253 1.55 11.29 -5.50
CA ALA A 253 0.51 11.66 -6.47
C ALA A 253 -0.27 10.46 -7.03
N PHE A 254 0.40 9.37 -7.40
CA PHE A 254 -0.26 8.14 -7.85
C PHE A 254 -1.04 7.45 -6.73
N GLU A 255 -0.45 7.35 -5.54
CA GLU A 255 -1.11 6.72 -4.37
C GLU A 255 -2.38 7.47 -3.96
N LYS A 256 -2.39 8.80 -4.02
CA LYS A 256 -3.56 9.66 -3.78
C LYS A 256 -4.73 9.38 -4.73
N MET A 257 -4.48 8.82 -5.91
CA MET A 257 -5.52 8.50 -6.90
C MET A 257 -6.01 7.04 -6.84
N VAL A 258 -5.28 6.11 -6.22
CA VAL A 258 -5.60 4.66 -6.29
C VAL A 258 -5.69 3.94 -4.94
N ALA A 259 -5.14 4.49 -3.86
CA ALA A 259 -5.18 3.83 -2.56
C ALA A 259 -6.50 4.08 -1.80
N GLY A 260 -6.99 3.07 -1.10
CA GLY A 260 -8.31 3.05 -0.45
C GLY A 260 -8.51 4.15 0.60
N LEU A 261 -7.43 4.71 1.17
CA LEU A 261 -7.47 5.88 2.05
C LEU A 261 -8.12 7.10 1.38
N TYR A 262 -7.98 7.24 0.06
CA TYR A 262 -8.40 8.43 -0.69
C TYR A 262 -9.68 8.24 -1.50
N LEU A 263 -10.01 7.00 -1.90
CA LEU A 263 -11.20 6.72 -2.72
C LEU A 263 -12.51 7.24 -2.06
N GLY A 264 -12.68 7.00 -0.76
CA GLY A 264 -13.83 7.51 0.01
C GLY A 264 -13.86 9.04 0.11
N GLU A 265 -12.69 9.69 0.16
CA GLU A 265 -12.56 11.14 0.22
C GLU A 265 -12.83 11.80 -1.15
N ILE A 266 -12.42 11.18 -2.26
CA ILE A 266 -12.79 11.63 -3.62
C ILE A 266 -14.32 11.63 -3.74
N PHE A 267 -14.98 10.53 -3.34
CA PHE A 267 -16.43 10.42 -3.37
C PHE A 267 -17.12 11.42 -2.42
N ARG A 268 -16.57 11.64 -1.21
CA ARG A 268 -17.06 12.65 -0.26
C ARG A 268 -16.98 14.07 -0.84
N LEU A 269 -15.89 14.41 -1.53
CA LEU A 269 -15.71 15.69 -2.21
C LEU A 269 -16.70 15.86 -3.36
N VAL A 270 -16.89 14.84 -4.19
CA VAL A 270 -17.91 14.84 -5.27
C VAL A 270 -19.32 15.04 -4.71
N LEU A 271 -19.71 14.33 -3.65
CA LEU A 271 -21.02 14.53 -3.00
C LEU A 271 -21.17 15.93 -2.38
N THR A 272 -20.08 16.54 -1.92
CA THR A 272 -20.10 17.91 -1.39
C THR A 272 -20.28 18.94 -2.53
N ASP A 273 -19.50 18.81 -3.62
CA ASP A 273 -19.61 19.65 -4.83
C ASP A 273 -21.03 19.58 -5.43
N LEU A 274 -21.58 18.37 -5.56
CA LEU A 274 -22.93 18.17 -6.11
C LEU A 274 -24.05 18.75 -5.24
N HIS A 275 -23.89 18.81 -3.91
CA HIS A 275 -24.87 19.42 -3.00
C HIS A 275 -24.75 20.95 -2.93
N GLU A 276 -23.54 21.48 -3.10
CA GLU A 276 -23.29 22.92 -3.06
C GLU A 276 -23.46 23.58 -4.46
N ASN A 277 -23.54 22.77 -5.51
CA ASN A 277 -23.99 23.16 -6.85
C ASN A 277 -25.49 23.48 -6.86
N LYS A 278 -25.86 24.67 -7.35
CA LYS A 278 -27.24 25.17 -7.39
C LYS A 278 -28.09 24.60 -8.51
N ASP A 279 -27.46 23.97 -9.50
CA ASP A 279 -28.13 23.42 -10.68
C ASP A 279 -28.60 21.96 -10.45
N VAL A 280 -28.43 21.41 -9.24
CA VAL A 280 -28.69 20.01 -8.89
C VAL A 280 -29.32 19.90 -7.49
N CYS A 281 -30.40 19.12 -7.34
CA CYS A 281 -31.10 18.96 -6.06
C CYS A 281 -30.77 17.66 -5.31
N ILE A 282 -29.49 17.42 -4.95
CA ILE A 282 -29.15 16.31 -4.02
C ILE A 282 -29.18 16.75 -2.55
N PHE A 283 -29.64 15.87 -1.66
CA PHE A 283 -29.75 16.10 -0.22
C PHE A 283 -30.45 17.41 0.19
N GLU A 284 -31.44 17.86 -0.59
CA GLU A 284 -32.16 19.11 -0.31
C GLU A 284 -32.79 19.10 1.11
N GLY A 285 -32.61 20.21 1.83
CA GLY A 285 -33.08 20.35 3.21
C GLY A 285 -32.34 19.51 4.27
N GLN A 286 -31.33 18.71 3.91
CA GLN A 286 -30.55 17.92 4.87
C GLN A 286 -29.43 18.74 5.51
N ASN A 287 -29.04 18.38 6.74
CA ASN A 287 -27.79 18.86 7.34
C ASN A 287 -26.63 17.96 6.87
N ILE A 288 -25.68 18.51 6.11
CA ILE A 288 -24.52 17.79 5.59
C ILE A 288 -23.22 18.03 6.40
N ASP A 289 -23.30 18.57 7.62
CA ASP A 289 -22.10 18.94 8.41
C ASP A 289 -21.26 17.74 8.87
N ARG A 290 -21.79 16.52 8.70
CA ARG A 290 -21.01 15.27 8.80
C ARG A 290 -20.24 14.98 7.52
N LEU A 291 -20.87 15.14 6.36
CA LEU A 291 -20.27 14.95 5.03
C LEU A 291 -19.18 15.98 4.73
N ARG A 292 -19.24 17.18 5.31
CA ARG A 292 -18.20 18.21 5.20
C ARG A 292 -16.90 17.91 5.97
N LYS A 293 -16.85 16.86 6.79
CA LYS A 293 -15.64 16.51 7.54
C LYS A 293 -14.70 15.69 6.64
N PRO A 294 -13.43 16.08 6.46
CA PRO A 294 -12.46 15.27 5.71
C PRO A 294 -12.38 13.85 6.26
N TYR A 295 -12.29 12.87 5.36
CA TYR A 295 -12.25 11.43 5.63
C TYR A 295 -13.45 10.90 6.44
N SER A 296 -14.63 11.56 6.37
CA SER A 296 -15.87 11.03 6.96
C SER A 296 -16.48 9.85 6.21
N ILE A 297 -15.94 9.53 5.03
CA ILE A 297 -16.30 8.37 4.20
C ILE A 297 -14.97 7.68 3.87
N ASP A 298 -14.85 6.41 4.26
CA ASP A 298 -13.74 5.54 3.88
C ASP A 298 -14.13 4.61 2.71
N SER A 299 -13.17 3.82 2.21
CA SER A 299 -13.42 2.92 1.07
C SER A 299 -14.43 1.80 1.35
N SER A 300 -14.68 1.39 2.60
CA SER A 300 -15.65 0.34 2.90
C SER A 300 -17.09 0.77 2.58
N PHE A 301 -17.39 2.07 2.73
CA PHE A 301 -18.66 2.65 2.31
C PHE A 301 -18.89 2.49 0.81
N LEU A 302 -17.84 2.60 -0.02
CA LEU A 302 -17.92 2.38 -1.46
C LEU A 302 -18.17 0.89 -1.78
N SER A 303 -17.47 -0.02 -1.09
CA SER A 303 -17.72 -1.46 -1.21
C SER A 303 -19.18 -1.81 -0.90
N SER A 304 -19.77 -1.24 0.16
CA SER A 304 -21.17 -1.45 0.53
C SER A 304 -22.20 -0.73 -0.36
N ILE A 305 -21.79 0.13 -1.31
CA ILE A 305 -22.65 0.63 -2.39
C ILE A 305 -22.64 -0.32 -3.59
N GLU A 306 -21.57 -1.11 -3.73
CA GLU A 306 -21.36 -2.03 -4.84
C GLU A 306 -21.91 -3.45 -4.61
N GLU A 307 -22.09 -3.90 -3.36
CA GLU A 307 -22.60 -5.24 -3.01
C GLU A 307 -24.06 -5.51 -3.46
#